data_AF-A0A7X6MDQ3-F1
#
_entry.id   AF-A0A7X6MDQ3-F1
#
_cell.length_a   1.000
_cell.length_b   1.000
_cell.length_c   1.000
_cell.angle_alpha   90.00
_cell.angle_beta   90.00
_cell.angle_gamma   90.00
#
_symmetry.space_group_name_H-M   'P 1'
#
loop_
_entity.id
_entity.type
_entity.pdbx_description
1 polymer ?
#
loop_
_entity_poly.entity_id
_entity_poly.type
_entity_poly.pdbx_seq_one_letter_code
_entity_poly.pdbx_strand_id
1 'polypeptide(L)'
;MFERQGYEATTVAQIAREAGVSHMTFFRCFPSKEDVVLRDEYDPMLEELVREQPDTLPAVERIHRATLVGLGQVYEHGREALFARASLLLSIPALRSRVGENLASASTAFERGLAPARGEAPGLAPPGTEPDPDPPGPEAPAPAPPSPGTQPDLETRAVAAACSAALSEAVVAWVDSGGQDELPVLVDRAFLALRALSPTRHRS
;
A
#
# COMPACT_ATOMS: atom_id res chain seq x y z
N MET A 1 -30.55 -1.35 2.86
CA MET A 1 -30.57 -0.58 4.13
C MET A 1 -29.19 -0.63 4.81
N PHE A 2 -28.12 -0.28 4.08
CA PHE A 2 -26.74 -0.17 4.62
C PHE A 2 -26.02 1.12 4.19
N GLU A 3 -26.63 1.92 3.32
CA GLU A 3 -26.09 3.20 2.84
C GLU A 3 -26.27 4.36 3.84
N ARG A 4 -26.96 4.13 4.97
CA ARG A 4 -27.33 5.18 5.94
C ARG A 4 -26.76 5.01 7.35
N GLN A 5 -26.03 3.94 7.61
CA GLN A 5 -25.29 3.76 8.86
C GLN A 5 -23.85 3.55 8.47
N GLY A 6 -23.08 4.64 8.43
CA GLY A 6 -21.64 4.55 8.26
C GLY A 6 -21.05 3.54 9.25
N TYR A 7 -19.98 2.87 8.84
CA TYR A 7 -19.20 1.87 9.57
C TYR A 7 -19.03 2.09 11.09
N GLU A 8 -19.04 3.34 11.55
CA GLU A 8 -19.13 3.71 12.96
C GLU A 8 -20.26 2.97 13.72
N ALA A 9 -21.41 2.76 13.08
CA ALA A 9 -22.58 2.13 13.70
C ALA A 9 -22.64 0.59 13.58
N THR A 10 -21.80 -0.03 12.74
CA THR A 10 -21.79 -1.51 12.59
C THR A 10 -20.90 -2.13 13.66
N THR A 11 -21.49 -2.92 14.55
CA THR A 11 -20.75 -3.58 15.63
C THR A 11 -20.04 -4.84 15.14
N VAL A 12 -18.93 -5.22 15.79
CA VAL A 12 -18.22 -6.48 15.53
C VAL A 12 -19.18 -7.68 15.52
N ALA A 13 -20.16 -7.70 16.43
CA ALA A 13 -21.18 -8.74 16.50
C ALA A 13 -22.11 -8.76 15.27
N GLN A 14 -22.46 -7.59 14.71
CA GLN A 14 -23.24 -7.53 13.46
C GLN A 14 -22.43 -8.01 12.26
N ILE A 15 -21.14 -7.63 12.18
CA ILE A 15 -20.24 -8.08 11.11
C ILE A 15 -20.05 -9.60 11.18
N ALA A 16 -19.81 -10.16 12.36
CA ALA A 16 -19.68 -11.61 12.56
C ALA A 16 -20.95 -12.37 12.13
N ARG A 17 -22.12 -11.84 12.52
CA ARG A 17 -23.42 -12.41 12.11
C ARG A 17 -23.63 -12.37 10.60
N GLU A 18 -23.25 -11.27 9.94
CA GLU A 18 -23.37 -11.12 8.49
C GLU A 18 -22.41 -12.03 7.73
N ALA A 19 -21.20 -12.24 8.26
CA ALA A 19 -20.25 -13.21 7.75
C ALA A 19 -20.60 -14.67 8.03
N GLY A 20 -21.64 -14.94 8.84
CA GLY A 20 -21.98 -16.31 9.26
C GLY A 20 -20.93 -16.96 10.15
N VAL A 21 -20.06 -16.19 10.81
CA VAL A 21 -19.01 -16.70 11.71
C VAL A 21 -19.31 -16.35 13.17
N SER A 22 -18.76 -17.14 14.10
CA SER A 22 -18.87 -16.81 15.52
C SER A 22 -18.05 -15.57 15.87
N HIS A 23 -18.46 -14.84 16.91
CA HIS A 23 -17.73 -13.68 17.42
C HIS A 23 -16.26 -14.02 17.76
N MET A 24 -16.01 -15.21 18.31
CA MET A 24 -14.65 -15.70 18.59
C MET A 24 -13.82 -15.92 17.31
N THR A 25 -14.45 -16.45 16.24
CA THR A 25 -13.79 -16.63 14.94
C THR A 25 -13.45 -15.29 14.31
N PHE A 26 -14.39 -14.33 14.38
CA PHE A 26 -14.17 -12.97 13.91
C PHE A 26 -13.04 -12.28 14.67
N PHE A 27 -13.07 -12.32 16.01
CA PHE A 27 -12.08 -11.68 16.88
C PHE A 27 -10.67 -12.27 16.69
N ARG A 28 -10.58 -13.57 16.40
CA ARG A 28 -9.29 -14.20 16.04
C ARG A 28 -8.71 -13.66 14.73
N CYS A 29 -9.55 -13.28 13.77
CA CYS A 29 -9.12 -12.72 12.49
C CYS A 29 -8.94 -11.19 12.55
N PHE A 30 -9.70 -10.52 13.42
CA PHE A 30 -9.73 -9.07 13.63
C PHE A 30 -9.82 -8.78 15.14
N PRO A 31 -8.69 -8.75 15.85
CA PRO A 31 -8.64 -8.46 17.28
C PRO A 31 -9.31 -7.13 17.67
N SER A 32 -9.32 -6.15 16.77
CA SER A 32 -9.96 -4.85 16.96
C SER A 32 -10.88 -4.48 15.78
N LYS A 33 -11.79 -3.53 16.03
CA LYS A 33 -12.61 -2.91 14.95
C LYS A 33 -11.73 -2.13 13.98
N GLU A 34 -10.56 -1.67 14.41
CA GLU A 34 -9.59 -0.97 13.56
C GLU A 34 -8.85 -1.95 12.65
N ASP A 35 -8.65 -3.21 13.06
CA ASP A 35 -8.03 -4.25 12.23
C ASP A 35 -8.92 -4.63 11.03
N VAL A 36 -10.23 -4.41 11.13
CA VAL A 36 -11.14 -4.55 9.98
C VAL A 36 -10.84 -3.49 8.89
N VAL A 37 -10.16 -2.40 9.26
CA VAL A 37 -9.61 -1.39 8.35
C VAL A 37 -8.17 -1.81 7.99
N LEU A 38 -8.05 -2.65 6.96
CA LEU A 38 -6.76 -3.06 6.39
C LEU A 38 -5.84 -1.91 5.93
N ARG A 39 -6.35 -0.67 5.84
CA ARG A 39 -5.68 0.44 5.13
C ARG A 39 -4.31 0.84 5.69
N ASP A 40 -4.03 0.62 6.97
CA ASP A 40 -2.80 1.15 7.57
C ASP A 40 -1.76 0.10 7.97
N GLU A 41 -2.12 -1.18 8.11
CA GLU A 41 -1.17 -2.13 8.72
C GLU A 41 -0.05 -2.57 7.76
N TYR A 42 -0.34 -2.75 6.46
CA TYR A 42 0.64 -3.20 5.48
C TYR A 42 1.17 -2.08 4.59
N ASP A 43 0.47 -0.94 4.50
CA ASP A 43 0.86 0.17 3.63
C ASP A 43 2.25 0.74 3.98
N PRO A 44 2.61 1.01 5.25
CA PRO A 44 3.95 1.46 5.62
C PRO A 44 5.04 0.43 5.29
N MET A 45 4.73 -0.86 5.49
CA MET A 45 5.63 -1.96 5.17
C MET A 45 5.86 -2.06 3.65
N LEU A 46 4.80 -2.04 2.85
CA LEU A 46 4.88 -2.09 1.39
C LEU A 46 5.63 -0.88 0.83
N GLU A 47 5.39 0.32 1.36
CA GLU A 47 6.11 1.53 0.99
C GLU A 47 7.62 1.37 1.19
N GLU A 48 8.05 0.89 2.37
CA GLU A 48 9.46 0.70 2.68
C GLU A 48 10.09 -0.40 1.80
N LEU A 49 9.42 -1.53 1.64
CA LEU A 49 9.91 -2.63 0.81
C LEU A 49 10.09 -2.22 -0.66
N VAL A 50 9.26 -1.31 -1.18
CA VAL A 50 9.43 -0.73 -2.53
C VAL A 50 10.61 0.23 -2.58
N ARG A 51 10.82 1.02 -1.52
CA ARG A 51 11.95 1.95 -1.38
C ARG A 51 13.28 1.22 -1.32
N GLU A 52 13.33 0.07 -0.66
CA GLU A 52 14.52 -0.80 -0.58
C GLU A 52 14.91 -1.43 -1.92
N GLN A 53 13.99 -1.49 -2.90
CA GLN A 53 14.32 -2.02 -4.22
C GLN A 53 15.21 -1.06 -5.01
N PRO A 54 16.22 -1.58 -5.75
CA PRO A 54 17.07 -0.75 -6.60
C PRO A 54 16.26 0.12 -7.56
N ASP A 55 16.58 1.42 -7.60
CA ASP A 55 15.95 2.42 -8.49
C ASP A 55 16.21 2.17 -9.98
N THR A 56 17.26 1.41 -10.30
CA THR A 56 17.59 0.91 -11.65
C THR A 56 16.55 -0.06 -12.21
N LEU A 57 15.69 -0.65 -11.36
CA LEU A 57 14.65 -1.56 -11.81
C LEU A 57 13.39 -0.79 -12.27
N PRO A 58 12.68 -1.30 -13.30
CA PRO A 58 11.38 -0.76 -13.68
C PRO A 58 10.40 -0.72 -12.50
N ALA A 59 9.53 0.28 -12.44
CA ALA A 59 8.58 0.46 -11.33
C ALA A 59 7.73 -0.79 -11.02
N VAL A 60 7.21 -1.47 -12.05
CA VAL A 60 6.46 -2.74 -11.90
C VAL A 60 7.33 -3.85 -11.31
N GLU A 61 8.62 -3.90 -11.63
CA GLU A 61 9.56 -4.88 -11.05
C GLU A 61 9.83 -4.59 -9.57
N ARG A 62 10.00 -3.31 -9.21
CA ARG A 62 10.19 -2.89 -7.82
C ARG A 62 8.98 -3.26 -6.96
N ILE A 63 7.77 -2.90 -7.41
CA ILE A 63 6.53 -3.24 -6.69
C ILE A 63 6.34 -4.75 -6.58
N HIS A 64 6.62 -5.49 -7.65
CA HIS A 64 6.48 -6.94 -7.64
C HIS A 64 7.36 -7.62 -6.58
N ARG A 65 8.65 -7.29 -6.56
CA ARG A 65 9.60 -7.84 -5.58
C ARG A 65 9.23 -7.46 -4.15
N ALA A 66 8.91 -6.20 -3.92
CA ALA A 66 8.48 -5.72 -2.62
C ALA A 66 7.24 -6.48 -2.12
N THR A 67 6.27 -6.73 -3.01
CA THR A 67 5.06 -7.49 -2.70
C THR A 67 5.39 -8.92 -2.28
N LEU A 68 6.28 -9.61 -3.00
CA LEU A 68 6.68 -10.98 -2.65
C LEU A 68 7.44 -11.05 -1.32
N VAL A 69 8.32 -10.08 -1.05
CA VAL A 69 9.03 -9.97 0.24
C VAL A 69 8.04 -9.74 1.37
N GLY A 70 7.12 -8.78 1.21
CA GLY A 70 6.11 -8.47 2.22
C GLY A 70 5.18 -9.66 2.48
N LEU A 71 4.80 -10.39 1.44
CA LEU A 71 4.01 -11.61 1.59
C LEU A 71 4.76 -12.69 2.39
N GLY A 72 6.07 -12.83 2.18
CA GLY A 72 6.93 -13.69 3.00
C GLY A 72 6.88 -13.31 4.49
N GLN A 73 7.04 -12.01 4.80
CA GLN A 73 6.96 -11.50 6.17
C GLN A 73 5.59 -11.72 6.80
N VAL A 74 4.50 -11.53 6.05
CA VAL A 74 3.15 -11.79 6.55
C VAL A 74 2.91 -13.28 6.77
N TYR A 75 3.47 -14.14 5.92
CA TYR A 75 3.36 -15.60 6.07
C TYR A 75 4.07 -16.12 7.32
N GLU A 76 5.16 -15.49 7.76
CA GLU A 76 5.80 -15.80 9.05
C GLU A 76 4.85 -15.62 10.24
N HIS A 77 3.91 -14.68 10.13
CA HIS A 77 2.87 -14.44 11.15
C HIS A 77 1.65 -15.37 11.01
N GLY A 78 1.56 -16.12 9.91
CA GLY A 78 0.57 -17.18 9.71
C GLY A 78 -0.25 -17.04 8.43
N ARG A 79 0.03 -17.89 7.44
CA ARG A 79 -0.73 -18.00 6.18
C ARG A 79 -2.24 -18.21 6.40
N GLU A 80 -2.60 -19.08 7.35
CA GLU A 80 -4.02 -19.36 7.66
C GLU A 80 -4.75 -18.14 8.22
N ALA A 81 -4.07 -17.32 9.03
CA ALA A 81 -4.63 -16.09 9.57
C ALA A 81 -4.88 -15.07 8.46
N LEU A 82 -3.91 -14.90 7.54
CA LEU A 82 -4.08 -14.05 6.37
C LEU A 82 -5.25 -14.54 5.49
N PHE A 83 -5.35 -15.85 5.28
CA PHE A 83 -6.42 -16.44 4.47
C PHE A 83 -7.80 -16.20 5.09
N ALA A 84 -7.93 -16.44 6.39
CA ALA A 84 -9.18 -16.23 7.11
C ALA A 84 -9.61 -14.76 7.06
N ARG A 85 -8.65 -13.84 7.19
CA ARG A 85 -8.88 -12.39 7.08
C ARG A 85 -9.36 -11.99 5.70
N ALA A 86 -8.66 -12.41 4.65
CA ALA A 86 -9.02 -12.13 3.26
C ALA A 86 -10.40 -12.71 2.90
N SER A 87 -10.66 -13.94 3.30
CA SER A 87 -11.95 -14.62 3.10
C SER A 87 -13.11 -13.90 3.78
N LEU A 88 -12.90 -13.42 5.01
CA LEU A 88 -13.90 -12.61 5.73
C LEU A 88 -14.20 -11.29 5.01
N LEU A 89 -13.18 -10.56 4.58
CA LEU A 89 -13.35 -9.29 3.87
C LEU A 89 -14.11 -9.46 2.55
N LEU A 90 -13.81 -10.52 1.80
CA LEU A 90 -14.46 -10.82 0.53
C LEU A 90 -15.83 -11.50 0.67
N SER A 91 -16.18 -12.04 1.83
CA SER A 91 -17.51 -12.65 2.05
C SER A 91 -18.58 -11.63 2.47
N ILE A 92 -18.20 -10.54 3.13
CA ILE A 92 -19.15 -9.53 3.66
C ILE A 92 -19.40 -8.42 2.63
N PRO A 93 -20.62 -8.25 2.10
CA PRO A 93 -20.94 -7.21 1.10
C PRO A 93 -20.57 -5.79 1.54
N ALA A 94 -20.80 -5.44 2.81
CA ALA A 94 -20.44 -4.13 3.35
C ALA A 94 -18.92 -3.89 3.41
N LEU A 95 -18.10 -4.94 3.47
CA LEU A 95 -16.65 -4.86 3.42
C LEU A 95 -16.10 -5.00 1.99
N ARG A 96 -16.84 -5.60 1.05
CA ARG A 96 -16.46 -5.63 -0.37
C ARG A 96 -16.33 -4.23 -0.97
N SER A 97 -17.21 -3.29 -0.63
CA SER A 97 -17.08 -1.90 -1.08
C SER A 97 -15.77 -1.25 -0.62
N ARG A 98 -15.17 -1.76 0.47
CA ARG A 98 -13.88 -1.29 0.98
C ARG A 98 -12.69 -1.88 0.26
N VAL A 99 -12.85 -2.97 -0.49
CA VAL A 99 -11.77 -3.51 -1.35
C VAL A 99 -11.34 -2.44 -2.35
N GLY A 100 -12.27 -1.63 -2.87
CA GLY A 100 -11.96 -0.48 -3.71
C GLY A 100 -11.19 0.64 -3.00
N GLU A 101 -11.47 0.89 -1.72
CA GLU A 101 -10.70 1.84 -0.90
C GLU A 101 -9.30 1.30 -0.56
N ASN A 102 -9.19 0.00 -0.29
CA ASN A 102 -7.92 -0.69 -0.05
C ASN A 102 -7.02 -0.63 -1.29
N LEU A 103 -7.60 -0.80 -2.48
CA LEU A 103 -6.92 -0.66 -3.75
C LEU A 103 -6.28 0.75 -3.91
N ALA A 104 -7.02 1.79 -3.55
CA ALA A 104 -6.52 3.17 -3.59
C ALA A 104 -5.42 3.43 -2.54
N SER A 105 -5.54 2.83 -1.35
CA SER A 105 -4.53 2.93 -0.28
C SER A 105 -3.20 2.29 -0.70
N ALA A 106 -3.24 1.03 -1.16
CA ALA A 106 -2.05 0.32 -1.64
C ALA A 106 -1.41 0.99 -2.86
N SER A 107 -2.20 1.58 -3.78
CA SER A 107 -1.66 2.43 -4.85
C SER A 107 -0.88 3.62 -4.29
N THR A 108 -1.40 4.28 -3.26
CA THR A 108 -0.73 5.41 -2.60
C THR A 108 0.56 4.96 -1.90
N ALA A 109 0.57 3.78 -1.26
CA ALA A 109 1.79 3.22 -0.67
C ALA A 109 2.86 2.92 -1.74
N PHE A 110 2.47 2.33 -2.87
CA PHE A 110 3.37 2.09 -4.00
C PHE A 110 3.90 3.39 -4.61
N GLU A 111 3.04 4.41 -4.79
CA GLU A 111 3.47 5.74 -5.25
C GLU A 111 4.53 6.36 -4.33
N ARG A 112 4.32 6.27 -3.01
CA ARG A 112 5.27 6.79 -2.00
C ARG A 112 6.57 6.01 -1.95
N GLY A 113 6.54 4.69 -2.14
CA GLY A 113 7.74 3.86 -2.21
C GLY A 113 8.54 4.06 -3.50
N LEU A 114 7.86 4.37 -4.61
CA LEU A 114 8.51 4.69 -5.89
C LEU A 114 9.09 6.10 -5.94
N ALA A 115 8.58 7.02 -5.12
CA ALA A 115 9.09 8.39 -5.06
C ALA A 115 10.60 8.40 -4.74
N PRO A 116 11.39 9.25 -5.41
CA PRO A 116 12.80 9.36 -5.11
C PRO A 116 12.97 9.73 -3.64
N ALA A 117 13.96 9.12 -2.97
CA ALA A 117 14.34 9.51 -1.63
C ALA A 117 14.56 11.03 -1.64
N ARG A 118 13.71 11.79 -0.94
CA ARG A 118 13.93 13.22 -0.77
C ARG A 118 15.30 13.34 -0.14
N GLY A 119 16.27 13.81 -0.91
CA GLY A 119 17.64 13.93 -0.44
C GLY A 119 17.63 14.62 0.92
N GLU A 120 18.20 13.96 1.91
CA GLU A 120 18.66 14.64 3.11
C GLU A 120 19.47 15.85 2.61
N ALA A 121 19.03 17.05 2.97
CA ALA A 121 19.81 18.25 2.70
C ALA A 121 21.23 18.00 3.23
N PRO A 122 22.30 18.32 2.46
CA PRO A 122 23.66 18.08 2.91
C PRO A 122 23.84 18.73 4.28
N GLY A 123 24.15 17.90 5.27
CA GLY A 123 24.37 18.32 6.65
C GLY A 123 25.33 19.51 6.66
N LEU A 124 24.86 20.60 7.25
CA LEU A 124 25.63 21.79 7.55
C LEU A 124 26.96 21.38 8.20
N ALA A 125 28.08 21.79 7.62
CA ALA A 125 29.41 21.60 8.19
C ALA A 125 29.49 22.17 9.62
N PRO A 126 30.35 21.63 10.52
CA PRO A 126 30.42 22.08 11.91
C PRO A 126 30.90 23.53 12.01
N PRO A 127 30.45 24.31 13.01
CA PRO A 127 30.79 25.72 13.13
C PRO A 127 32.23 25.88 13.63
N GLY A 128 33.05 26.56 12.83
CA GLY A 128 34.37 27.04 13.22
C GLY A 128 34.48 28.53 12.96
N THR A 129 34.56 29.29 14.06
CA THR A 129 35.10 30.65 14.19
C THR A 129 34.26 31.80 13.61
N GLU A 130 33.60 32.54 14.51
CA GLU A 130 32.99 33.86 14.26
C GLU A 130 34.01 34.90 13.75
N PRO A 131 33.57 35.79 12.86
CA PRO A 131 33.91 37.20 13.02
C PRO A 131 32.68 38.15 12.91
N ASP A 132 32.73 39.19 13.75
CA ASP A 132 32.00 40.48 13.87
C ASP A 132 30.74 40.79 13.02
N PRO A 133 29.70 41.46 13.59
CA PRO A 133 28.44 41.72 12.91
C PRO A 133 28.47 42.99 12.03
N ASP A 134 28.20 42.82 10.73
CA ASP A 134 27.83 43.90 9.79
C ASP A 134 26.34 44.30 9.99
N PRO A 135 25.90 45.52 9.62
CA PRO A 135 24.60 46.09 9.95
C PRO A 135 23.45 45.41 9.19
N PRO A 136 22.19 45.56 9.65
CA PRO A 136 21.06 44.83 9.07
C PRO A 136 20.81 45.27 7.62
N GLY A 137 21.12 44.38 6.69
CA GLY A 137 20.66 44.44 5.30
C GLY A 137 19.15 44.16 5.20
N PRO A 138 18.52 44.47 4.05
CA PRO A 138 17.08 44.39 3.87
C PRO A 138 16.58 42.96 4.12
N GLU A 139 15.49 42.88 4.90
CA GLU A 139 14.74 41.70 5.29
C GLU A 139 14.70 40.66 4.16
N ALA A 140 15.26 39.47 4.43
CA ALA A 140 15.27 38.37 3.47
C ALA A 140 13.82 38.07 3.04
N PRO A 141 13.55 37.84 1.74
CA PRO A 141 12.22 37.49 1.30
C PRO A 141 11.74 36.25 2.06
N ALA A 142 10.50 36.29 2.55
CA ALA A 142 9.85 35.18 3.24
C ALA A 142 10.11 33.86 2.48
N PRO A 143 10.35 32.74 3.19
CA PRO A 143 10.59 31.46 2.54
C PRO A 143 9.48 31.23 1.52
N ALA A 144 9.87 30.98 0.27
CA ALA A 144 8.92 30.67 -0.78
C ALA A 144 7.95 29.60 -0.28
N PRO A 145 6.64 29.71 -0.56
CA PRO A 145 5.71 28.63 -0.22
C PRO A 145 6.29 27.32 -0.77
N PRO A 146 6.17 26.20 -0.03
CA PRO A 146 6.70 24.92 -0.48
C PRO A 146 6.23 24.72 -1.91
N SER A 147 7.18 24.53 -2.85
CA SER A 147 6.85 24.28 -4.26
C SER A 147 5.76 23.20 -4.29
N PRO A 148 4.69 23.38 -5.09
CA PRO A 148 3.55 22.46 -5.08
C PRO A 148 4.10 21.05 -5.18
N GLY A 149 3.90 20.28 -4.10
CA GLY A 149 4.55 19.01 -3.90
C GLY A 149 4.41 18.19 -5.15
N THR A 150 5.54 17.64 -5.63
CA THR A 150 5.62 16.77 -6.81
C THR A 150 4.54 15.71 -6.73
N GLN A 151 3.37 16.00 -7.32
CA GLN A 151 2.35 14.99 -7.53
C GLN A 151 3.02 13.91 -8.37
N PRO A 152 2.89 12.62 -7.99
CA PRO A 152 3.46 11.56 -8.78
C PRO A 152 2.96 11.71 -10.22
N ASP A 153 3.86 11.55 -11.19
CA ASP A 153 3.49 11.69 -12.58
C ASP A 153 2.36 10.69 -12.93
N LEU A 154 1.59 11.00 -13.97
CA LEU A 154 0.43 10.17 -14.35
C LEU A 154 0.84 8.71 -14.62
N GLU A 155 2.06 8.48 -15.09
CA GLU A 155 2.61 7.16 -15.40
C GLU A 155 2.84 6.34 -14.11
N THR A 156 3.44 6.95 -13.09
CA THR A 156 3.69 6.38 -11.76
C THR A 156 2.38 6.02 -11.07
N ARG A 157 1.40 6.93 -11.11
CA ARG A 157 0.06 6.68 -10.57
C ARG A 157 -0.64 5.55 -11.30
N ALA A 158 -0.55 5.50 -12.64
CA ALA A 158 -1.14 4.44 -13.43
C ALA A 158 -0.49 3.07 -13.14
N VAL A 159 0.85 3.04 -13.01
CA VAL A 159 1.59 1.82 -12.66
C VAL A 159 1.22 1.34 -11.25
N ALA A 160 1.20 2.23 -10.27
CA ALA A 160 0.84 1.88 -8.89
C ALA A 160 -0.61 1.36 -8.80
N ALA A 161 -1.56 2.01 -9.47
CA ALA A 161 -2.95 1.57 -9.52
C ALA A 161 -3.09 0.20 -10.19
N ALA A 162 -2.38 -0.04 -11.29
CA ALA A 162 -2.38 -1.32 -11.97
C ALA A 162 -1.77 -2.45 -11.11
N CYS A 163 -0.65 -2.18 -10.43
CA CYS A 163 -0.03 -3.16 -9.52
C CYS A 163 -0.92 -3.47 -8.32
N SER A 164 -1.58 -2.45 -7.75
CA SER A 164 -2.57 -2.62 -6.70
C SER A 164 -3.73 -3.52 -7.17
N ALA A 165 -4.19 -3.32 -8.40
CA ALA A 165 -5.28 -4.12 -8.97
C ALA A 165 -4.85 -5.57 -9.18
N ALA A 166 -3.66 -5.80 -9.71
CA ALA A 166 -3.10 -7.15 -9.86
C ALA A 166 -2.95 -7.87 -8.51
N LEU A 167 -2.51 -7.18 -7.46
CA LEU A 167 -2.44 -7.75 -6.12
C LEU A 167 -3.83 -8.09 -5.58
N SER A 168 -4.80 -7.20 -5.75
CA SER A 168 -6.20 -7.46 -5.34
C SER A 168 -6.77 -8.69 -6.05
N GLU A 169 -6.58 -8.81 -7.36
CA GLU A 169 -7.04 -9.97 -8.14
C GLU A 169 -6.35 -11.27 -7.71
N ALA A 170 -5.05 -11.23 -7.37
CA ALA A 170 -4.35 -12.40 -6.83
C ALA A 170 -4.94 -12.86 -5.49
N VAL A 171 -5.30 -11.92 -4.61
CA VAL A 171 -5.96 -12.22 -3.32
C VAL A 171 -7.38 -12.77 -3.53
N VAL A 172 -8.14 -12.21 -4.46
CA VAL A 172 -9.49 -12.71 -4.81
C VAL A 172 -9.38 -14.14 -5.35
N ALA A 173 -8.51 -14.39 -6.32
CA ALA A 173 -8.29 -15.73 -6.87
C ALA A 173 -7.85 -16.73 -5.79
N TRP A 174 -7.01 -16.30 -4.85
CA TRP A 174 -6.57 -17.14 -3.75
C TRP A 174 -7.74 -17.55 -2.83
N VAL A 175 -8.62 -16.61 -2.49
CA VAL A 175 -9.83 -16.87 -1.70
C VAL A 175 -10.81 -17.75 -2.46
N ASP A 176 -11.04 -17.48 -3.75
CA ASP A 176 -11.92 -18.28 -4.61
C ASP A 176 -11.42 -19.72 -4.77
N SER A 177 -10.10 -19.94 -4.73
CA SER A 177 -9.48 -21.28 -4.72
C SER A 177 -9.66 -22.02 -3.38
N GLY A 178 -10.20 -21.36 -2.35
CA GLY A 178 -10.25 -21.92 -0.99
C GLY A 178 -8.87 -22.09 -0.35
N GLY A 179 -7.89 -21.31 -0.80
CA GLY A 179 -6.50 -21.37 -0.32
C GLY A 179 -5.69 -22.57 -0.84
N GLN A 180 -6.23 -23.32 -1.81
CA GLN A 180 -5.52 -24.44 -2.44
C GLN A 180 -4.33 -23.96 -3.28
N ASP A 181 -4.46 -22.79 -3.90
CA ASP A 181 -3.37 -22.15 -4.60
C ASP A 181 -2.43 -21.41 -3.63
N GLU A 182 -1.18 -21.21 -4.06
CA GLU A 182 -0.19 -20.41 -3.35
C GLU A 182 -0.33 -18.93 -3.77
N LEU A 183 -0.63 -18.05 -2.83
CA LEU A 183 -0.77 -16.61 -3.11
C LEU A 183 0.49 -16.00 -3.78
N PRO A 184 1.74 -16.37 -3.41
CA PRO A 184 2.92 -15.90 -4.13
C PRO A 184 2.89 -16.24 -5.62
N VAL A 185 2.40 -17.44 -5.98
CA VAL A 185 2.28 -17.89 -7.37
C VAL A 185 1.21 -17.10 -8.12
N LEU A 186 0.10 -16.77 -7.45
CA LEU A 186 -0.96 -15.95 -8.03
C LEU A 186 -0.49 -14.50 -8.24
N VAL A 187 0.28 -13.95 -7.30
CA VAL A 187 0.92 -12.64 -7.41
C VAL A 187 1.89 -12.62 -8.60
N ASP A 188 2.80 -13.60 -8.69
CA ASP A 188 3.72 -13.75 -9.82
C ASP A 188 2.97 -13.73 -11.16
N ARG A 189 1.90 -14.53 -11.28
CA ARG A 189 1.08 -14.61 -12.48
C ARG A 189 0.42 -13.28 -12.83
N ALA A 190 -0.15 -12.59 -11.85
CA ALA A 190 -0.82 -11.30 -12.05
C ALA A 190 0.16 -10.21 -12.51
N PHE A 191 1.33 -10.12 -11.89
CA PHE A 191 2.37 -9.16 -12.28
C PHE A 191 3.03 -9.50 -13.62
N LEU A 192 3.18 -10.79 -13.96
CA LEU A 192 3.62 -11.20 -15.29
C LEU A 192 2.64 -10.76 -16.38
N ALA A 193 1.33 -10.87 -16.13
CA ALA A 193 0.31 -10.38 -17.05
C ALA A 193 0.41 -8.86 -17.26
N LEU A 194 0.61 -8.08 -16.19
CA LEU A 194 0.83 -6.62 -16.30
C LEU A 194 2.04 -6.27 -17.18
N ARG A 195 3.15 -7.01 -17.06
CA ARG A 195 4.35 -6.78 -17.86
C ARG A 195 4.14 -7.15 -19.33
N ALA A 196 3.41 -8.22 -19.60
CA ALA A 196 3.07 -8.63 -20.97
C ALA A 196 2.18 -7.59 -21.68
N LEU A 197 1.38 -6.83 -20.92
CA LEU A 197 0.56 -5.73 -21.45
C LEU A 197 1.34 -4.45 -21.74
N SER A 198 2.60 -4.35 -21.32
CA SER A 198 3.47 -3.22 -21.66
C SER A 198 4.09 -3.48 -23.05
N PRO A 199 3.60 -2.89 -24.15
CA PRO A 199 4.30 -2.98 -25.42
C PRO A 199 5.67 -2.36 -25.22
N THR A 200 6.72 -3.13 -25.50
CA THR A 200 8.06 -2.60 -25.74
C THR A 200 7.91 -1.48 -26.75
N ARG A 201 8.06 -0.23 -26.32
CA ARG A 201 8.24 0.89 -27.24
C ARG A 201 9.53 0.59 -27.99
N HIS A 202 9.43 -0.08 -29.14
CA HIS A 202 10.47 -0.07 -30.15
C HIS A 202 10.67 1.40 -30.52
N ARG A 203 11.66 2.05 -29.89
CA ARG A 203 12.27 3.25 -30.45
C ARG A 203 12.82 2.84 -31.82
N SER A 204 12.10 3.24 -32.86
CA SER A 204 12.61 3.33 -34.22
C SER A 204 13.35 4.65 -34.38
#